data_AF-A0A6A6LCB1-F1
#
_entry.id   AF-A0A6A6LCB1-F1
#
_cell.length_a   1.000
_cell.length_b   1.000
_cell.length_c   1.000
_cell.angle_alpha   90.00
_cell.angle_beta   90.00
_cell.angle_gamma   90.00
#
_symmetry.space_group_name_H-M   'P 1'
#
loop_
_entity.id
_entity.type
_entity.pdbx_description
1 polymer ?
#
loop_
_entity_poly.entity_id
_entity_poly.type
_entity_poly.pdbx_seq_one_letter_code
_entity_poly.pdbx_strand_id
1 'polypeptide(L)'
;MEKPVTRYCCNQLWLVILVSFVFCFVLFCFDYSALTGTQERVSVSVSNYEDSISTHKSKSLQLPENVNETSIGPMKSDYLREDNVQQKSVKDSCLGRYIFIHRLPSQFNQELIENCESINRGTEHNICPYLVNSALGHEVENSQGILLNKSWYSTNQFLLEVIFHFRMKKYKCLTNDSSLASAIYVPFYAGLDVSRYLWGFKTSVRDQSGYDLVKWLVEKPEWKKMLGRDHFLVAGRIAWDFRRQTDNESDWGSKLRFLPESNNMSMLAIESSSWNNDYAIPYPTCFHPSKDMNVMRLFQNSVFCLQPPGDSYTRRSMFDSILAGCIPVFFHPDPSSRMGTTEDAFDLAVKGILDRIERVRRITREGRDPSIGFADGDDYKYTFSGYVGET
;
A
#
# COMPACT_ATOMS: atom_id res chain seq x y z
N MET A 1 -10.93 -6.52 -81.49
CA MET A 1 -12.12 -5.81 -80.96
C MET A 1 -12.35 -6.37 -79.56
N GLU A 2 -11.85 -5.69 -78.52
CA GLU A 2 -12.64 -4.87 -77.56
C GLU A 2 -13.56 -5.76 -76.68
N LYS A 3 -13.55 -5.78 -75.33
CA LYS A 3 -13.24 -4.79 -74.27
C LYS A 3 -12.86 -5.48 -72.93
N PRO A 4 -12.24 -4.77 -71.96
CA PRO A 4 -11.96 -5.29 -70.62
C PRO A 4 -13.13 -5.03 -69.64
N VAL A 5 -13.35 -5.96 -68.71
CA VAL A 5 -14.28 -5.79 -67.57
C VAL A 5 -13.49 -5.28 -66.37
N THR A 6 -13.56 -3.97 -66.13
CA THR A 6 -13.15 -3.34 -64.87
C THR A 6 -14.15 -2.25 -64.51
N ARG A 7 -14.97 -2.48 -63.47
CA ARG A 7 -15.39 -1.49 -62.46
C ARG A 7 -16.51 -2.06 -61.59
N TYR A 8 -16.17 -2.53 -60.39
CA TYR A 8 -17.10 -2.61 -59.26
C TYR A 8 -16.39 -2.60 -57.89
N CYS A 9 -15.25 -1.89 -57.76
CA CYS A 9 -14.49 -1.87 -56.49
C CYS A 9 -14.39 -0.48 -55.82
N CYS A 10 -15.10 0.55 -56.30
CA CYS A 10 -15.01 1.91 -55.75
C CYS A 10 -16.14 2.35 -54.81
N ASN A 11 -17.18 1.55 -54.57
CA ASN A 11 -18.31 1.97 -53.72
C ASN A 11 -18.25 1.51 -52.25
N GLN A 12 -17.35 0.59 -51.89
CA GLN A 12 -17.26 0.07 -50.51
C GLN A 12 -16.30 0.89 -49.61
N LEU A 13 -15.26 1.50 -50.18
CA LEU A 13 -14.28 2.28 -49.41
C LEU A 13 -14.87 3.55 -48.79
N TRP A 14 -15.78 4.22 -49.49
CA TRP A 14 -16.40 5.44 -48.99
C TRP A 14 -17.30 5.18 -47.77
N LEU A 15 -17.98 4.03 -47.75
CA LEU A 15 -18.81 3.60 -46.63
C LEU A 15 -17.98 3.33 -45.37
N VAL A 16 -16.81 2.70 -45.51
CA VAL A 16 -15.89 2.43 -44.39
C VAL A 16 -15.32 3.74 -43.82
N ILE A 17 -14.95 4.68 -44.69
CA ILE A 17 -14.46 6.01 -44.28
C ILE A 17 -15.55 6.79 -43.53
N LEU A 18 -16.79 6.74 -44.02
CA LEU A 18 -17.92 7.46 -43.44
C LEU A 18 -18.31 6.88 -42.06
N VAL A 19 -18.31 5.56 -41.91
CA VAL A 19 -18.56 4.89 -40.61
C VAL A 19 -17.45 5.20 -39.60
N SER A 20 -16.19 5.21 -40.04
CA SER A 20 -15.05 5.57 -39.17
C SER A 20 -15.13 7.02 -38.70
N PHE A 21 -15.53 7.94 -39.58
CA PHE A 21 -15.66 9.36 -39.23
C PHE A 21 -16.81 9.61 -38.23
N VAL A 22 -17.94 8.94 -38.40
CA VAL A 22 -19.07 9.03 -37.46
C VAL A 22 -18.69 8.46 -36.09
N PHE A 23 -17.97 7.33 -36.05
CA PHE A 23 -17.51 6.74 -34.80
C PHE A 23 -16.53 7.66 -34.04
N CYS A 24 -15.56 8.25 -34.73
CA CYS A 24 -14.63 9.23 -34.14
C CYS A 24 -15.35 10.49 -33.64
N PHE A 25 -16.37 10.98 -34.35
CA PHE A 25 -17.15 12.14 -33.94
C PHE A 25 -17.94 11.87 -32.65
N VAL A 26 -18.54 10.68 -32.52
CA VAL A 26 -19.25 10.27 -31.29
C VAL A 26 -18.30 10.22 -30.09
N LEU A 27 -17.10 9.64 -30.25
CA LEU A 27 -16.10 9.61 -29.18
C LEU A 27 -15.64 11.03 -28.76
N PHE A 28 -15.44 11.93 -29.72
CA PHE A 28 -15.10 13.33 -29.44
C PHE A 28 -16.22 14.08 -28.69
N CYS A 29 -17.49 13.79 -28.97
CA CYS A 29 -18.62 14.40 -28.25
C CYS A 29 -18.75 13.90 -26.79
N PHE A 30 -18.35 12.66 -26.51
CA PHE A 30 -18.33 12.13 -25.15
C PHE A 30 -17.18 12.72 -24.31
N ASP A 31 -16.01 12.97 -24.90
CA ASP A 31 -14.89 13.64 -24.20
C ASP A 31 -15.18 15.12 -23.91
N TYR A 32 -15.89 15.82 -24.81
CA TYR A 32 -16.18 17.25 -24.61
C TYR A 32 -17.21 17.52 -23.50
N SER A 33 -18.13 16.57 -23.26
CA SER A 33 -19.14 16.69 -22.20
C SER A 33 -18.55 16.52 -20.80
N ALA A 34 -17.35 15.96 -20.68
CA ALA A 34 -16.64 15.79 -19.40
C ALA A 34 -15.89 17.07 -18.95
N LEU A 35 -15.73 18.07 -19.81
CA LEU A 35 -14.90 19.26 -19.53
C LEU A 35 -15.67 20.56 -19.28
N THR A 36 -17.00 20.60 -19.49
CA THR A 36 -17.82 21.81 -19.31
C THR A 36 -18.93 21.59 -18.29
N GLY A 37 -18.56 21.50 -17.01
CA GLY A 37 -19.47 21.35 -15.87
C GLY A 37 -19.15 22.34 -14.75
N THR A 38 -19.35 23.63 -15.02
CA THR A 38 -19.64 24.74 -14.08
C THR A 38 -18.69 25.02 -12.91
N GLN A 39 -17.89 26.08 -13.10
CA GLN A 39 -17.37 26.94 -12.05
C GLN A 39 -18.29 28.16 -11.95
N GLU A 40 -19.07 28.26 -10.88
CA GLU A 40 -19.69 29.53 -10.46
C GLU A 40 -19.39 29.79 -8.97
N ARG A 41 -19.14 31.07 -8.69
CA ARG A 41 -18.28 31.60 -7.62
C ARG A 41 -19.07 32.66 -6.86
N VAL A 42 -19.31 32.51 -5.54
CA VAL A 42 -19.71 33.58 -4.58
C VAL A 42 -19.36 33.05 -3.17
N SER A 43 -18.33 33.43 -2.41
CA SER A 43 -17.84 34.69 -1.80
C SER A 43 -18.54 35.13 -0.49
N VAL A 44 -17.75 35.19 0.62
CA VAL A 44 -17.80 36.17 1.75
C VAL A 44 -18.88 35.90 2.83
N SER A 45 -18.72 36.06 4.17
CA SER A 45 -17.62 36.38 5.11
C SER A 45 -18.07 36.16 6.58
N VAL A 46 -17.11 35.78 7.44
CA VAL A 46 -16.80 36.28 8.80
C VAL A 46 -17.93 36.78 9.71
N SER A 47 -18.10 36.15 10.90
CA SER A 47 -17.95 36.84 12.20
C SER A 47 -18.16 35.91 13.41
N ASN A 48 -17.14 35.90 14.27
CA ASN A 48 -17.12 35.87 15.74
C ASN A 48 -18.28 35.21 16.50
N TYR A 49 -17.94 34.27 17.38
CA TYR A 49 -18.26 34.41 18.81
C TYR A 49 -17.20 33.67 19.64
N GLU A 50 -16.35 34.46 20.29
CA GLU A 50 -15.60 34.09 21.49
C GLU A 50 -16.58 33.91 22.67
N ASP A 51 -16.04 33.32 23.75
CA ASP A 51 -16.55 33.31 25.12
C ASP A 51 -17.49 32.16 25.56
N SER A 52 -16.86 31.18 26.22
CA SER A 52 -17.08 30.89 27.66
C SER A 52 -16.18 29.70 28.07
N ILE A 53 -14.97 29.94 28.57
CA ILE A 53 -14.61 30.12 29.98
C ILE A 53 -15.19 29.04 30.92
N SER A 54 -14.28 28.12 31.24
CA SER A 54 -13.95 27.60 32.57
C SER A 54 -14.90 26.68 33.34
N THR A 55 -14.22 25.83 34.13
CA THR A 55 -14.67 24.91 35.20
C THR A 55 -15.00 23.51 34.67
N HIS A 56 -14.15 22.49 34.88
CA HIS A 56 -13.78 21.97 36.19
C HIS A 56 -12.37 21.35 36.25
N LYS A 57 -11.66 21.73 37.31
CA LYS A 57 -10.42 21.14 37.82
C LYS A 57 -10.61 19.67 38.25
N SER A 58 -9.69 18.84 37.78
CA SER A 58 -8.89 17.83 38.49
C SER A 58 -9.48 17.05 39.69
N LYS A 59 -9.40 15.71 39.58
CA LYS A 59 -8.89 14.86 40.66
C LYS A 59 -8.02 13.74 40.07
N SER A 60 -6.70 13.92 40.18
CA SER A 60 -5.67 12.90 39.94
C SER A 60 -5.48 12.01 41.16
N LEU A 61 -5.41 10.69 40.95
CA LEU A 61 -4.97 9.72 41.96
C LEU A 61 -3.47 9.42 41.72
N GLN A 62 -2.63 9.74 42.71
CA GLN A 62 -1.18 9.51 42.71
C GLN A 62 -0.82 8.14 43.31
N LEU A 63 0.28 7.54 42.83
CA LEU A 63 1.09 6.56 43.57
C LEU A 63 2.57 7.02 43.60
N PRO A 64 3.34 6.68 44.65
CA PRO A 64 4.43 7.51 45.14
C PRO A 64 5.84 7.08 44.69
N GLU A 65 6.74 8.07 44.66
CA GLU A 65 8.21 7.96 44.55
C GLU A 65 8.91 8.09 45.91
N ASN A 66 10.17 7.65 45.91
CA ASN A 66 11.32 7.93 46.82
C ASN A 66 11.71 6.85 47.82
N VAL A 67 12.99 6.42 47.76
CA VAL A 67 14.03 6.72 48.77
C VAL A 67 15.43 6.72 48.09
N ASN A 68 16.27 7.70 48.47
CA ASN A 68 17.67 7.93 48.09
C ASN A 68 18.68 7.39 49.13
N GLU A 69 19.93 7.25 48.67
CA GLU A 69 21.21 7.65 49.34
C GLU A 69 22.13 6.67 50.16
N THR A 70 23.35 6.52 49.60
CA THR A 70 24.73 6.52 50.18
C THR A 70 25.31 5.42 51.09
N SER A 71 26.46 4.85 50.69
CA SER A 71 27.76 4.82 51.46
C SER A 71 28.88 4.03 50.74
N ILE A 72 30.15 4.35 51.07
CA ILE A 72 31.42 4.07 50.37
C ILE A 72 32.26 2.93 51.04
N GLY A 73 32.78 1.99 50.23
CA GLY A 73 34.09 1.25 50.32
C GLY A 73 34.28 0.09 51.32
N PRO A 74 35.33 -0.80 51.21
CA PRO A 74 36.33 -0.98 50.14
C PRO A 74 36.51 -2.45 49.61
N MET A 75 37.36 -2.57 48.59
CA MET A 75 37.84 -3.72 47.81
C MET A 75 38.49 -4.89 48.59
N LYS A 76 38.22 -6.16 48.19
CA LYS A 76 39.22 -7.25 48.12
C LYS A 76 38.79 -8.46 47.28
N SER A 77 39.80 -9.12 46.72
CA SER A 77 39.80 -10.12 45.66
C SER A 77 39.51 -11.56 46.10
N ASP A 78 39.26 -12.38 45.08
CA ASP A 78 39.39 -13.84 44.99
C ASP A 78 38.42 -14.68 45.81
N TYR A 79 37.60 -15.48 45.11
CA TYR A 79 37.65 -16.95 45.15
C TYR A 79 36.75 -17.51 44.05
N LEU A 80 37.35 -18.31 43.17
CA LEU A 80 36.68 -19.14 42.17
C LEU A 80 35.64 -20.04 42.84
N ARG A 81 34.38 -19.97 42.40
CA ARG A 81 33.40 -21.05 42.57
C ARG A 81 32.74 -21.33 41.22
N GLU A 82 32.99 -22.54 40.73
CA GLU A 82 32.23 -23.18 39.67
C GLU A 82 30.79 -23.40 40.16
N ASP A 83 29.92 -22.44 39.88
CA ASP A 83 28.49 -22.69 39.97
C ASP A 83 28.05 -23.33 38.66
N ASN A 84 27.58 -24.58 38.77
CA ASN A 84 26.84 -25.32 37.75
C ASN A 84 25.69 -24.47 37.23
N VAL A 85 25.94 -23.71 36.16
CA VAL A 85 24.90 -23.05 35.39
C VAL A 85 24.17 -24.16 34.65
N GLN A 86 23.02 -24.53 35.19
CA GLN A 86 21.99 -25.25 34.45
C GLN A 86 21.69 -24.44 33.20
N GLN A 87 22.32 -24.83 32.09
CA GLN A 87 22.26 -24.19 30.79
C GLN A 87 20.84 -24.38 30.27
N LYS A 88 19.90 -23.52 30.74
CA LYS A 88 18.69 -23.23 29.99
C LYS A 88 19.21 -22.76 28.64
N SER A 89 19.14 -23.64 27.64
CA SER A 89 19.43 -23.25 26.27
C SER A 89 18.53 -22.06 25.99
N VAL A 90 19.13 -20.88 25.90
CA VAL A 90 18.42 -19.67 25.52
C VAL A 90 17.96 -19.97 24.11
N LYS A 91 16.69 -20.36 23.98
CA LYS A 91 16.11 -20.75 22.70
C LYS A 91 16.16 -19.49 21.84
N ASP A 92 17.09 -19.48 20.89
CA ASP A 92 17.31 -18.33 20.04
C ASP A 92 16.01 -18.03 19.31
N SER A 93 15.38 -16.90 19.68
CA SER A 93 14.11 -16.52 19.09
C SER A 93 14.25 -16.28 17.57
N CYS A 94 15.43 -15.91 17.08
CA CYS A 94 15.67 -15.62 15.67
C CYS A 94 16.09 -16.84 14.84
N LEU A 95 16.20 -18.02 15.45
CA LEU A 95 16.50 -19.26 14.73
C LEU A 95 15.52 -19.48 13.55
N GLY A 96 16.07 -19.67 12.35
CA GLY A 96 15.29 -19.82 11.10
C GLY A 96 14.68 -18.52 10.56
N ARG A 97 14.97 -17.36 11.17
CA ARG A 97 14.43 -16.04 10.82
C ARG A 97 15.51 -15.02 10.53
N TYR A 98 16.78 -15.40 10.56
CA TYR A 98 17.87 -14.46 10.32
C TYR A 98 17.88 -14.01 8.85
N ILE A 99 17.99 -12.70 8.65
CA ILE A 99 18.17 -12.08 7.33
C ILE A 99 19.50 -11.37 7.30
N PHE A 100 20.28 -11.62 6.25
CA PHE A 100 21.46 -10.84 5.92
C PHE A 100 21.16 -9.91 4.74
N ILE A 101 21.58 -8.66 4.81
CA ILE A 101 21.37 -7.69 3.73
C ILE A 101 22.67 -7.53 2.95
N HIS A 102 22.62 -7.74 1.63
CA HIS A 102 23.75 -7.46 0.76
C HIS A 102 24.10 -5.96 0.76
N ARG A 103 25.39 -5.66 0.95
CA ARG A 103 25.92 -4.30 0.79
C ARG A 103 26.24 -4.05 -0.69
N LEU A 104 25.22 -3.71 -1.46
CA LEU A 104 25.36 -3.44 -2.90
C LEU A 104 26.16 -2.14 -3.16
N PRO A 105 26.85 -2.03 -4.31
CA PRO A 105 27.31 -0.77 -4.85
C PRO A 105 26.18 0.27 -4.92
N SER A 106 26.49 1.53 -4.63
CA SER A 106 25.50 2.61 -4.46
C SER A 106 24.63 2.86 -5.70
N GLN A 107 25.16 2.59 -6.89
CA GLN A 107 24.46 2.68 -8.17
C GLN A 107 23.14 1.88 -8.22
N PHE A 108 23.05 0.79 -7.43
CA PHE A 108 21.87 -0.08 -7.37
C PHE A 108 20.79 0.42 -6.40
N ASN A 109 21.08 1.43 -5.58
CA ASN A 109 20.11 1.95 -4.62
C ASN A 109 20.30 3.43 -4.29
N GLN A 110 21.33 3.77 -3.52
CA GLN A 110 21.53 5.07 -2.92
C GLN A 110 21.60 6.18 -3.97
N GLU A 111 22.33 5.95 -5.06
CA GLU A 111 22.49 6.93 -6.14
C GLU A 111 21.18 7.18 -6.90
N LEU A 112 20.26 6.20 -6.96
CA LEU A 112 18.94 6.37 -7.59
C LEU A 112 18.07 7.33 -6.79
N ILE A 113 18.19 7.30 -5.45
CA ILE A 113 17.47 8.23 -4.56
C ILE A 113 18.11 9.61 -4.61
N GLU A 114 19.45 9.70 -4.65
CA GLU A 114 20.17 10.98 -4.76
C GLU A 114 19.87 11.67 -6.09
N ASN A 115 19.72 10.90 -7.17
CA ASN A 115 19.36 11.38 -8.51
C ASN A 115 17.88 11.15 -8.85
N CYS A 116 16.98 11.30 -7.85
CA CYS A 116 15.55 11.02 -7.98
C CYS A 116 14.87 11.85 -9.09
N GLU A 117 15.40 13.02 -9.44
CA GLU A 117 14.92 13.86 -10.54
C GLU A 117 15.08 13.19 -11.92
N SER A 118 15.95 12.19 -12.05
CA SER A 118 16.09 11.43 -13.29
C SER A 118 14.98 10.39 -13.50
N ILE A 119 14.16 10.15 -12.47
CA ILE A 119 13.06 9.18 -12.45
C ILE A 119 11.73 9.90 -12.79
N ASN A 120 11.72 10.65 -13.90
CA ASN A 120 10.65 11.60 -14.26
C ASN A 120 9.72 11.13 -15.39
N ARG A 121 10.04 10.04 -16.10
CA ARG A 121 9.17 9.52 -17.18
C ARG A 121 8.31 8.39 -16.63
N GLY A 122 6.98 8.54 -16.75
CA GLY A 122 5.96 7.52 -16.44
C GLY A 122 5.79 7.13 -14.97
N THR A 123 6.30 7.96 -14.07
CA THR A 123 5.88 8.10 -12.67
C THR A 123 5.13 9.44 -12.56
N GLU A 124 4.16 9.57 -11.66
CA GLU A 124 3.59 10.89 -11.33
C GLU A 124 4.74 11.86 -10.98
N HIS A 125 4.71 13.07 -11.54
CA HIS A 125 5.68 14.17 -11.41
C HIS A 125 6.71 14.01 -10.26
N ASN A 126 8.01 14.03 -10.60
CA ASN A 126 9.16 14.05 -9.68
C ASN A 126 8.99 13.26 -8.38
N ILE A 127 9.64 12.10 -8.25
CA ILE A 127 9.52 11.25 -7.07
C ILE A 127 10.19 11.81 -5.80
N CYS A 128 11.06 12.82 -5.94
CA CYS A 128 11.87 13.36 -4.84
C CYS A 128 11.09 13.81 -3.59
N PRO A 129 9.95 14.54 -3.69
CA PRO A 129 9.19 14.98 -2.53
C PRO A 129 8.67 13.83 -1.66
N TYR A 130 8.57 12.62 -2.22
CA TYR A 130 8.05 11.45 -1.53
C TYR A 130 9.12 10.68 -0.74
N LEU A 131 10.40 11.04 -0.86
CA LEU A 131 11.51 10.36 -0.19
C LEU A 131 11.63 10.69 1.31
N VAL A 132 10.92 11.71 1.78
CA VAL A 132 10.88 12.08 3.20
C VAL A 132 10.18 11.01 4.04
N ASN A 133 10.37 11.05 5.37
CA ASN A 133 9.78 10.10 6.32
C ASN A 133 10.04 8.63 5.98
N SER A 134 11.28 8.28 5.61
CA SER A 134 11.64 6.91 5.16
C SER A 134 10.86 6.47 3.92
N ALA A 135 10.74 7.37 2.93
CA ALA A 135 10.01 7.17 1.69
C ALA A 135 8.48 6.99 1.82
N LEU A 136 7.91 7.36 2.98
CA LEU A 136 6.46 7.40 3.16
C LEU A 136 5.83 8.66 2.57
N GLY A 137 6.64 9.72 2.34
CA GLY A 137 6.19 11.02 1.88
C GLY A 137 5.81 11.97 3.01
N HIS A 138 5.26 13.15 2.67
CA HIS A 138 4.82 14.14 3.64
C HIS A 138 3.55 13.68 4.38
N GLU A 139 3.38 14.07 5.65
CA GLU A 139 2.12 13.82 6.37
C GLU A 139 0.95 14.51 5.66
N VAL A 140 -0.18 13.82 5.52
CA VAL A 140 -1.38 14.37 4.89
C VAL A 140 -2.06 15.34 5.84
N GLU A 141 -2.44 16.52 5.34
CA GLU A 141 -3.18 17.50 6.14
C GLU A 141 -4.56 16.97 6.54
N ASN A 142 -4.89 17.13 7.82
CA ASN A 142 -6.13 16.63 8.40
C ASN A 142 -7.10 17.79 8.70
N SER A 143 -7.43 18.57 7.67
CA SER A 143 -8.23 19.80 7.82
C SER A 143 -9.62 19.58 8.41
N GLN A 144 -10.20 18.39 8.22
CA GLN A 144 -11.54 18.02 8.70
C GLN A 144 -11.53 17.08 9.91
N GLY A 145 -10.36 16.73 10.46
CA GLY A 145 -10.25 15.80 11.59
C GLY A 145 -10.60 14.34 11.28
N ILE A 146 -10.86 13.99 10.01
CA ILE A 146 -11.26 12.65 9.55
C ILE A 146 -10.09 11.66 9.65
N LEU A 147 -8.86 12.14 9.39
CA LEU A 147 -7.67 11.31 9.42
C LEU A 147 -7.12 11.20 10.84
N LEU A 148 -6.44 10.10 11.12
CA LEU A 148 -5.67 9.99 12.35
C LEU A 148 -4.34 10.71 12.19
N ASN A 149 -4.10 11.71 13.05
CA ASN A 149 -2.83 12.43 13.08
C ASN A 149 -1.66 11.43 13.15
N LYS A 150 -0.65 11.62 12.29
CA LYS A 150 0.57 10.80 12.18
C LYS A 150 0.40 9.37 11.66
N SER A 151 -0.72 9.05 11.00
CA SER A 151 -0.90 7.73 10.36
C SER A 151 -1.06 7.78 8.85
N TRP A 152 -1.18 8.97 8.27
CA TRP A 152 -1.42 9.17 6.84
C TRP A 152 -0.29 9.98 6.23
N TYR A 153 0.29 9.44 5.17
CA TYR A 153 1.35 10.06 4.39
C TYR A 153 0.97 10.07 2.92
N SER A 154 1.39 11.10 2.19
CA SER A 154 1.28 11.16 0.75
C SER A 154 2.30 10.20 0.15
N THR A 155 2.00 8.89 0.19
CA THR A 155 2.93 7.84 -0.23
C THR A 155 2.87 7.64 -1.73
N ASN A 156 4.03 7.60 -2.38
CA ASN A 156 4.11 7.28 -3.80
C ASN A 156 4.05 5.77 -4.03
N GLN A 157 3.17 5.34 -4.94
CA GLN A 157 2.94 3.93 -5.27
C GLN A 157 4.19 3.17 -5.75
N PHE A 158 5.22 3.86 -6.27
CA PHE A 158 6.44 3.24 -6.80
C PHE A 158 7.61 3.18 -5.81
N LEU A 159 7.46 3.68 -4.57
CA LEU A 159 8.54 3.72 -3.56
C LEU A 159 8.65 2.48 -2.67
N LEU A 160 7.95 1.40 -3.01
CA LEU A 160 7.90 0.17 -2.20
C LEU A 160 9.28 -0.38 -1.82
N GLU A 161 10.24 -0.36 -2.74
CA GLU A 161 11.59 -0.90 -2.53
C GLU A 161 12.34 -0.10 -1.47
N VAL A 162 12.19 1.22 -1.51
CA VAL A 162 12.82 2.15 -0.56
C VAL A 162 12.18 2.00 0.82
N ILE A 163 10.85 1.99 0.89
CA ILE A 163 10.09 1.77 2.13
C ILE A 163 10.47 0.42 2.75
N PHE A 164 10.48 -0.65 1.95
CA PHE A 164 10.83 -1.99 2.40
C PHE A 164 12.26 -2.05 2.90
N HIS A 165 13.22 -1.44 2.21
CA HIS A 165 14.62 -1.40 2.64
C HIS A 165 14.78 -0.65 3.98
N PHE A 166 14.11 0.49 4.18
CA PHE A 166 14.11 1.19 5.48
C PHE A 166 13.51 0.34 6.61
N ARG A 167 12.44 -0.41 6.33
CA ARG A 167 11.84 -1.33 7.31
C ARG A 167 12.74 -2.53 7.59
N MET A 168 13.37 -3.10 6.56
CA MET A 168 14.26 -4.24 6.68
C MET A 168 15.46 -3.91 7.56
N LYS A 169 16.04 -2.70 7.46
CA LYS A 169 17.11 -2.21 8.35
C LYS A 169 16.75 -2.21 9.85
N LYS A 170 15.46 -2.27 10.20
CA LYS A 170 14.96 -2.33 11.58
C LYS A 170 14.46 -3.73 11.96
N TYR A 171 14.60 -4.71 11.08
CA TYR A 171 14.13 -6.06 11.32
C TYR A 171 14.89 -6.70 12.48
N LYS A 172 14.16 -7.27 13.45
CA LYS A 172 14.70 -7.77 14.71
C LYS A 172 15.78 -8.85 14.53
N CYS A 173 15.65 -9.68 13.51
CA CYS A 173 16.55 -10.80 13.24
C CYS A 173 17.51 -10.48 12.09
N LEU A 174 17.95 -9.23 11.96
CA LEU A 174 19.09 -8.92 11.09
C LEU A 174 20.39 -9.46 11.67
N THR A 175 21.21 -10.05 10.82
CA THR A 175 22.55 -10.52 11.16
C THR A 175 23.60 -9.86 10.26
N ASN A 176 24.78 -9.59 10.82
CA ASN A 176 25.97 -9.21 10.07
C ASN A 176 26.79 -10.43 9.62
N ASP A 177 26.48 -11.61 10.15
CA ASP A 177 27.08 -12.88 9.77
C ASP A 177 26.12 -13.63 8.84
N SER A 178 26.50 -13.72 7.56
CA SER A 178 25.69 -14.37 6.52
C SER A 178 25.61 -15.90 6.69
N SER A 179 26.48 -16.52 7.49
CA SER A 179 26.44 -17.96 7.76
C SER A 179 25.18 -18.37 8.53
N LEU A 180 24.71 -17.50 9.43
CA LEU A 180 23.50 -17.68 10.24
C LEU A 180 22.20 -17.35 9.47
N ALA A 181 22.32 -16.66 8.33
CA ALA A 181 21.17 -16.19 7.58
C ALA A 181 20.36 -17.34 6.99
N SER A 182 19.04 -17.24 7.16
CA SER A 182 18.04 -18.11 6.54
C SER A 182 17.61 -17.59 5.17
N ALA A 183 17.75 -16.29 4.93
CA ALA A 183 17.55 -15.65 3.64
C ALA A 183 18.46 -14.43 3.47
N ILE A 184 18.74 -14.09 2.22
CA ILE A 184 19.58 -12.95 1.84
C ILE A 184 18.73 -11.90 1.12
N TYR A 185 18.65 -10.70 1.68
CA TYR A 185 17.97 -9.58 1.04
C TYR A 185 18.91 -8.82 0.09
N VAL A 186 18.47 -8.62 -1.14
CA VAL A 186 19.14 -7.82 -2.18
C VAL A 186 18.43 -6.47 -2.31
N PRO A 187 18.97 -5.38 -1.73
CA PRO A 187 18.35 -4.06 -1.78
C PRO A 187 18.63 -3.33 -3.10
N PHE A 188 18.29 -3.96 -4.24
CA PHE A 188 18.32 -3.33 -5.56
C PHE A 188 16.98 -2.64 -5.81
N TYR A 189 17.00 -1.35 -6.16
CA TYR A 189 15.78 -0.62 -6.51
C TYR A 189 15.48 -0.77 -8.00
N ALA A 190 15.18 -2.00 -8.41
CA ALA A 190 14.91 -2.39 -9.78
C ALA A 190 13.79 -1.55 -10.42
N GLY A 191 12.72 -1.28 -9.67
CA GLY A 191 11.59 -0.48 -10.14
C GLY A 191 11.98 0.97 -10.45
N LEU A 192 12.74 1.59 -9.55
CA LEU A 192 13.27 2.93 -9.76
C LEU A 192 14.28 3.00 -10.91
N ASP A 193 15.18 2.02 -11.00
CA ASP A 193 16.18 1.92 -12.05
C ASP A 193 15.53 1.78 -13.43
N VAL A 194 14.62 0.81 -13.61
CA VAL A 194 13.98 0.57 -14.91
C VAL A 194 13.11 1.77 -15.32
N SER A 195 12.48 2.46 -14.38
CA SER A 195 11.68 3.67 -14.63
C SER A 195 12.47 4.79 -15.31
N ARG A 196 13.79 4.86 -15.13
CA ARG A 196 14.64 5.84 -15.84
C ARG A 196 14.70 5.58 -17.34
N TYR A 197 14.51 4.33 -17.76
CA TYR A 197 14.84 3.86 -19.10
C TYR A 197 13.66 3.21 -19.85
N LEU A 198 12.49 3.03 -19.24
CA LEU A 198 11.32 2.41 -19.89
C LEU A 198 10.87 3.16 -21.17
N TRP A 199 11.09 4.48 -21.27
CA TRP A 199 10.58 5.30 -22.39
C TRP A 199 11.68 5.89 -23.27
N GLY A 200 11.78 5.40 -24.51
CA GLY A 200 12.61 5.98 -25.56
C GLY A 200 14.11 5.65 -25.44
N PHE A 201 14.46 4.63 -24.66
CA PHE A 201 15.83 4.13 -24.54
C PHE A 201 15.98 2.75 -25.18
N LYS A 202 17.21 2.47 -25.61
CA LYS A 202 17.57 1.17 -26.16
C LYS A 202 17.47 0.06 -25.11
N THR A 203 17.16 -1.14 -25.55
CA THR A 203 17.13 -2.37 -24.75
C THR A 203 18.44 -2.59 -23.98
N SER A 204 19.58 -2.32 -24.61
CA SER A 204 20.90 -2.41 -23.98
C SER A 204 21.04 -1.53 -22.74
N VAL A 205 20.47 -0.32 -22.75
CA VAL A 205 20.51 0.59 -21.59
C VAL A 205 19.55 0.11 -20.50
N ARG A 206 18.38 -0.38 -20.89
CA ARG A 206 17.33 -0.88 -19.98
C ARG A 206 17.76 -2.12 -19.20
N ASP A 207 18.67 -2.92 -19.76
CA ASP A 207 19.11 -4.17 -19.17
C ASP A 207 20.45 -4.07 -18.43
N GLN A 208 21.21 -2.99 -18.63
CA GLN A 208 22.58 -2.82 -18.14
C GLN A 208 22.69 -3.03 -16.62
N SER A 209 21.86 -2.34 -15.83
CA SER A 209 21.85 -2.47 -14.37
C SER A 209 21.53 -3.90 -13.91
N GLY A 210 20.66 -4.61 -14.64
CA GLY A 210 20.35 -6.01 -14.35
C GLY A 210 21.55 -6.94 -14.56
N TYR A 211 22.28 -6.76 -15.67
CA TYR A 211 23.50 -7.50 -15.95
C TYR A 211 24.60 -7.22 -14.91
N ASP A 212 24.80 -5.95 -14.57
CA ASP A 212 25.83 -5.54 -13.60
C ASP A 212 25.53 -6.08 -12.19
N LEU A 213 24.25 -6.09 -11.80
CA LEU A 213 23.82 -6.66 -10.53
C LEU A 213 24.12 -8.15 -10.45
N VAL A 214 23.68 -8.94 -11.42
CA VAL A 214 23.87 -10.40 -11.36
C VAL A 214 25.34 -10.76 -11.41
N LYS A 215 26.14 -10.04 -12.21
CA LYS A 215 27.60 -10.19 -12.26
C LYS A 215 28.24 -9.95 -10.88
N TRP A 216 27.78 -8.92 -10.16
CA TRP A 216 28.27 -8.66 -8.81
C TRP A 216 27.81 -9.70 -7.79
N LEU A 217 26.58 -10.20 -7.90
CA LEU A 217 25.99 -11.17 -6.97
C LEU A 217 26.70 -12.53 -7.04
N VAL A 218 26.96 -13.05 -8.24
CA VAL A 218 27.56 -14.39 -8.43
C VAL A 218 28.98 -14.49 -7.84
N GLU A 219 29.68 -13.37 -7.70
CA GLU A 219 31.00 -13.32 -7.09
C GLU A 219 30.96 -13.50 -5.56
N LYS A 220 29.80 -13.28 -4.93
CA LYS A 220 29.67 -13.29 -3.47
C LYS A 220 29.62 -14.70 -2.89
N PRO A 221 30.25 -14.94 -1.72
CA PRO A 221 30.19 -16.24 -1.05
C PRO A 221 28.75 -16.62 -0.68
N GLU A 222 27.91 -15.66 -0.33
CA GLU A 222 26.48 -15.87 -0.03
C GLU A 222 25.74 -16.49 -1.22
N TRP A 223 26.03 -16.02 -2.44
CA TRP A 223 25.38 -16.55 -3.65
C TRP A 223 25.71 -18.03 -3.88
N LYS A 224 26.96 -18.43 -3.63
CA LYS A 224 27.45 -19.78 -3.88
C LYS A 224 26.79 -20.84 -2.99
N LYS A 225 26.19 -20.44 -1.86
CA LYS A 225 25.55 -21.35 -0.89
C LYS A 225 24.33 -22.07 -1.48
N MET A 226 23.43 -21.34 -2.14
CA MET A 226 22.23 -21.91 -2.76
C MET A 226 21.94 -21.40 -4.18
N LEU A 227 22.97 -20.86 -4.86
CA LEU A 227 22.91 -20.37 -6.24
C LEU A 227 21.78 -19.34 -6.46
N GLY A 228 21.57 -18.46 -5.49
CA GLY A 228 20.56 -17.40 -5.55
C GLY A 228 19.18 -17.77 -5.00
N ARG A 229 18.92 -19.04 -4.66
CA ARG A 229 17.58 -19.51 -4.24
C ARG A 229 17.17 -19.06 -2.84
N ASP A 230 18.13 -18.71 -2.00
CA ASP A 230 17.94 -18.08 -0.70
C ASP A 230 17.95 -16.54 -0.78
N HIS A 231 18.11 -15.97 -1.98
CA HIS A 231 18.08 -14.53 -2.19
C HIS A 231 16.69 -14.06 -2.59
N PHE A 232 16.33 -12.87 -2.11
CA PHE A 232 15.12 -12.19 -2.55
C PHE A 232 15.34 -10.69 -2.74
N LEU A 233 14.57 -10.11 -3.65
CA LEU A 233 14.52 -8.67 -3.89
C LEU A 233 13.06 -8.18 -3.85
N VAL A 234 12.89 -6.88 -3.67
CA VAL A 234 11.58 -6.22 -3.71
C VAL A 234 11.58 -5.26 -4.88
N ALA A 235 10.51 -5.24 -5.66
CA ALA A 235 10.32 -4.38 -6.81
C ALA A 235 9.08 -3.49 -6.64
N GLY A 236 9.24 -2.19 -6.81
CA GLY A 236 8.16 -1.19 -6.67
C GLY A 236 7.32 -1.03 -7.91
N ARG A 237 7.33 -2.02 -8.80
CA ARG A 237 6.58 -2.07 -10.05
C ARG A 237 6.06 -3.49 -10.27
N ILE A 238 5.25 -3.66 -11.31
CA ILE A 238 4.65 -4.96 -11.67
C ILE A 238 5.71 -5.91 -12.24
N ALA A 239 5.56 -7.21 -12.04
CA ALA A 239 6.55 -8.20 -12.51
C ALA A 239 6.78 -8.15 -14.04
N TRP A 240 5.78 -7.72 -14.81
CA TRP A 240 5.85 -7.56 -16.26
C TRP A 240 6.96 -6.57 -16.70
N ASP A 241 7.24 -5.54 -15.90
CA ASP A 241 8.28 -4.54 -16.21
C ASP A 241 9.71 -5.12 -16.21
N PHE A 242 9.89 -6.35 -15.73
CA PHE A 242 11.18 -7.03 -15.62
C PHE A 242 11.26 -8.33 -16.43
N ARG A 243 10.24 -8.64 -17.23
CA ARG A 243 10.09 -9.90 -17.99
C ARG A 243 9.94 -9.65 -19.49
N ARG A 244 10.81 -8.83 -20.07
CA ARG A 244 10.86 -8.65 -21.53
C ARG A 244 11.41 -9.91 -22.21
N GLN A 245 10.64 -10.53 -23.09
CA GLN A 245 10.99 -11.82 -23.70
C GLN A 245 11.96 -11.73 -24.88
N THR A 246 11.96 -10.61 -25.61
CA THR A 246 12.78 -10.44 -26.82
C THR A 246 13.76 -9.27 -26.73
N ASP A 247 14.66 -9.20 -27.70
CA ASP A 247 15.59 -8.07 -27.91
C ASP A 247 15.05 -7.00 -28.86
N ASN A 248 13.75 -7.05 -29.18
CA ASN A 248 13.12 -5.99 -29.97
C ASN A 248 13.07 -4.69 -29.16
N GLU A 249 13.57 -3.61 -29.75
CA GLU A 249 13.58 -2.27 -29.16
C GLU A 249 12.18 -1.75 -28.81
N SER A 250 11.16 -2.24 -29.51
CA SER A 250 9.76 -1.86 -29.29
C SER A 250 9.12 -2.57 -28.08
N ASP A 251 9.75 -3.63 -27.57
CA ASP A 251 9.18 -4.44 -26.49
C ASP A 251 9.32 -3.74 -25.12
N TRP A 252 8.35 -3.98 -24.24
CA TRP A 252 8.26 -3.36 -22.92
C TRP A 252 9.10 -4.07 -21.83
N GLY A 253 9.53 -3.36 -20.79
CA GLY A 253 10.28 -3.89 -19.65
C GLY A 253 11.80 -4.12 -19.84
N SER A 254 12.46 -4.63 -18.81
CA SER A 254 13.86 -5.10 -18.83
C SER A 254 13.92 -6.62 -18.91
N LYS A 255 15.12 -7.17 -19.14
CA LYS A 255 15.40 -8.61 -19.09
C LYS A 255 15.75 -9.16 -17.71
N LEU A 256 15.71 -8.33 -16.66
CA LEU A 256 16.21 -8.67 -15.33
C LEU A 256 15.75 -10.05 -14.82
N ARG A 257 14.47 -10.43 -15.00
CA ARG A 257 13.93 -11.71 -14.50
C ARG A 257 14.15 -12.90 -15.43
N PHE A 258 14.61 -12.67 -16.66
CA PHE A 258 15.04 -13.74 -17.57
C PHE A 258 16.55 -13.97 -17.56
N LEU A 259 17.31 -13.20 -16.77
CA LEU A 259 18.69 -13.55 -16.45
C LEU A 259 18.71 -14.83 -15.59
N PRO A 260 19.49 -15.87 -15.93
CA PRO A 260 19.49 -17.15 -15.22
C PRO A 260 19.71 -17.01 -13.71
N GLU A 261 20.60 -16.10 -13.32
CA GLU A 261 20.95 -15.82 -11.93
C GLU A 261 19.75 -15.24 -11.19
N SER A 262 19.22 -14.12 -11.70
CA SER A 262 18.07 -13.43 -11.12
C SER A 262 16.87 -14.37 -11.05
N ASN A 263 16.62 -15.18 -12.08
CA ASN A 263 15.49 -16.11 -12.10
C ASN A 263 15.54 -17.18 -10.97
N ASN A 264 16.70 -17.45 -10.38
CA ASN A 264 16.78 -18.31 -9.19
C ASN A 264 16.32 -17.62 -7.89
N MET A 265 16.26 -16.29 -7.88
CA MET A 265 15.86 -15.50 -6.73
C MET A 265 14.34 -15.33 -6.65
N SER A 266 13.84 -15.09 -5.44
CA SER A 266 12.45 -14.65 -5.24
C SER A 266 12.32 -13.13 -5.44
N MET A 267 11.27 -12.67 -6.12
CA MET A 267 10.96 -11.25 -6.24
C MET A 267 9.59 -10.97 -5.60
N LEU A 268 9.55 -10.05 -4.63
CA LEU A 268 8.28 -9.48 -4.19
C LEU A 268 7.98 -8.27 -5.08
N ALA A 269 6.89 -8.31 -5.82
CA ALA A 269 6.49 -7.25 -6.75
C ALA A 269 5.03 -6.85 -6.48
N ILE A 270 4.60 -5.71 -7.01
CA ILE A 270 3.23 -5.23 -6.76
C ILE A 270 2.18 -6.17 -7.37
N GLU A 271 2.48 -6.66 -8.57
CA GLU A 271 1.71 -7.70 -9.25
C GLU A 271 2.64 -8.86 -9.58
N SER A 272 2.24 -10.08 -9.23
CA SER A 272 2.96 -11.29 -9.59
C SER A 272 2.77 -11.62 -11.08
N SER A 273 3.66 -12.43 -11.61
CA SER A 273 3.51 -13.03 -12.92
C SER A 273 3.03 -14.49 -12.81
N SER A 274 2.86 -15.18 -13.92
CA SER A 274 2.57 -16.63 -13.94
C SER A 274 3.74 -17.51 -13.49
N TRP A 275 4.89 -16.94 -13.12
CA TRP A 275 6.07 -17.68 -12.68
C TRP A 275 6.12 -17.76 -11.14
N ASN A 276 6.52 -18.93 -10.61
CA ASN A 276 6.45 -19.26 -9.19
C ASN A 276 7.46 -18.50 -8.29
N ASN A 277 8.36 -17.71 -8.87
CA ASN A 277 9.38 -16.93 -8.17
C ASN A 277 9.02 -15.45 -8.03
N ASP A 278 7.79 -15.06 -8.40
CA ASP A 278 7.26 -13.73 -8.18
C ASP A 278 6.10 -13.78 -7.18
N TYR A 279 6.18 -12.99 -6.13
CA TYR A 279 5.19 -12.92 -5.06
C TYR A 279 4.54 -11.54 -5.07
N ALA A 280 3.23 -11.50 -5.29
CA ALA A 280 2.47 -10.26 -5.25
C ALA A 280 2.40 -9.73 -3.81
N ILE A 281 2.71 -8.45 -3.64
CA ILE A 281 2.49 -7.70 -2.40
C ILE A 281 1.72 -6.41 -2.72
N PRO A 282 0.86 -5.92 -1.81
CA PRO A 282 0.05 -4.74 -2.09
C PRO A 282 0.90 -3.51 -2.42
N TYR A 283 0.34 -2.61 -3.22
CA TYR A 283 0.85 -1.25 -3.36
C TYR A 283 1.08 -0.61 -1.99
N PRO A 284 2.13 0.22 -1.83
CA PRO A 284 2.23 1.12 -0.69
C PRO A 284 0.95 1.94 -0.57
N THR A 285 0.28 1.88 0.57
CA THR A 285 -0.90 2.69 0.84
C THR A 285 -0.47 4.03 1.44
N CYS A 286 -1.35 5.02 1.48
CA CYS A 286 -1.10 6.25 2.24
C CYS A 286 -1.20 6.04 3.77
N PHE A 287 -1.71 4.90 4.22
CA PHE A 287 -1.98 4.64 5.63
C PHE A 287 -0.88 3.77 6.26
N HIS A 288 -0.08 4.38 7.14
CA HIS A 288 1.04 3.76 7.86
C HIS A 288 0.85 3.95 9.37
N PRO A 289 0.02 3.12 10.02
CA PRO A 289 -0.22 3.25 11.46
C PRO A 289 1.08 3.00 12.24
N SER A 290 1.48 3.96 13.07
CA SER A 290 2.67 3.79 13.92
C SER A 290 2.41 2.81 15.08
N LYS A 291 1.14 2.59 15.45
CA LYS A 291 0.70 1.71 16.54
C LYS A 291 -0.60 1.01 16.16
N ASP A 292 -0.81 -0.21 16.64
CA ASP A 292 -2.08 -0.97 16.50
C ASP A 292 -3.30 -0.15 16.93
N MET A 293 -3.14 0.70 17.96
CA MET A 293 -4.19 1.61 18.44
C MET A 293 -4.68 2.59 17.37
N ASN A 294 -3.85 2.95 16.40
CA ASN A 294 -4.29 3.82 15.30
C ASN A 294 -5.26 3.05 14.37
N VAL A 295 -5.02 1.76 14.13
CA VAL A 295 -5.96 0.94 13.34
C VAL A 295 -7.29 0.79 14.09
N MET A 296 -7.25 0.51 15.39
CA MET A 296 -8.47 0.41 16.21
C MET A 296 -9.25 1.72 16.25
N ARG A 297 -8.58 2.86 16.39
CA ARG A 297 -9.25 4.17 16.39
C ARG A 297 -9.86 4.49 15.01
N LEU A 298 -9.24 4.04 13.92
CA LEU A 298 -9.81 4.18 12.58
C LEU A 298 -11.11 3.37 12.47
N PHE A 299 -11.11 2.13 12.95
CA PHE A 299 -12.31 1.30 12.97
C PHE A 299 -13.41 1.91 13.85
N GLN A 300 -13.09 2.42 15.03
CA GLN A 300 -14.06 3.08 15.92
C GLN A 300 -14.72 4.32 15.29
N ASN A 301 -13.98 5.04 14.45
CA ASN A 301 -14.49 6.21 13.74
C ASN A 301 -15.20 5.84 12.42
N SER A 302 -15.19 4.56 12.02
CA SER A 302 -15.75 4.08 10.76
C SER A 302 -17.04 3.31 10.99
N VAL A 303 -17.98 3.43 10.04
CA VAL A 303 -19.25 2.68 10.07
C VAL A 303 -19.09 1.32 9.43
N PHE A 304 -18.39 1.30 8.29
CA PHE A 304 -18.14 0.12 7.47
C PHE A 304 -16.63 -0.03 7.30
N CYS A 305 -16.10 -1.20 7.61
CA CYS A 305 -14.69 -1.51 7.54
C CYS A 305 -14.45 -2.52 6.42
N LEU A 306 -13.95 -2.00 5.31
CA LEU A 306 -13.68 -2.79 4.11
C LEU A 306 -12.59 -3.84 4.41
N GLN A 307 -12.92 -5.11 4.15
CA GLN A 307 -12.01 -6.24 4.30
C GLN A 307 -11.48 -6.62 2.90
N PRO A 308 -10.19 -6.32 2.59
CA PRO A 308 -9.64 -6.56 1.27
C PRO A 308 -9.55 -8.05 0.91
N PRO A 309 -9.39 -8.39 -0.40
CA PRO A 309 -9.19 -9.76 -0.83
C PRO A 309 -8.02 -10.44 -0.10
N GLY A 310 -8.27 -11.57 0.57
CA GLY A 310 -7.32 -12.27 1.42
C GLY A 310 -7.63 -12.16 2.92
N ASP A 311 -8.54 -11.25 3.29
CA ASP A 311 -9.19 -11.30 4.59
C ASP A 311 -10.32 -12.33 4.58
N SER A 312 -10.24 -13.26 5.55
CA SER A 312 -11.24 -14.30 5.79
C SER A 312 -12.05 -13.95 7.04
N TYR A 313 -13.16 -14.66 7.24
CA TYR A 313 -13.98 -14.57 8.45
C TYR A 313 -13.24 -14.86 9.77
N THR A 314 -11.99 -15.32 9.70
CA THR A 314 -11.16 -15.69 10.85
C THR A 314 -9.94 -14.79 11.02
N ARG A 315 -9.75 -13.77 10.17
CA ARG A 315 -8.63 -12.83 10.30
C ARG A 315 -8.85 -11.88 11.47
N ARG A 316 -7.74 -11.51 12.14
CA ARG A 316 -7.74 -10.53 13.23
C ARG A 316 -8.43 -9.22 12.84
N SER A 317 -8.23 -8.72 11.62
CA SER A 317 -8.87 -7.49 11.11
C SER A 317 -10.41 -7.53 11.20
N MET A 318 -11.02 -8.68 10.88
CA MET A 318 -12.47 -8.87 10.96
C MET A 318 -12.95 -8.75 12.41
N PHE A 319 -12.31 -9.45 13.36
CA PHE A 319 -12.66 -9.34 14.78
C PHE A 319 -12.40 -7.94 15.35
N ASP A 320 -11.26 -7.34 15.01
CA ASP A 320 -10.88 -6.00 15.44
C ASP A 320 -11.93 -4.96 14.95
N SER A 321 -12.46 -5.13 13.73
CA SER A 321 -13.53 -4.26 13.22
C SER A 321 -14.84 -4.41 14.00
N ILE A 322 -15.27 -5.64 14.31
CA ILE A 322 -16.48 -5.90 15.10
C ILE A 322 -16.32 -5.36 16.52
N LEU A 323 -15.17 -5.61 17.17
CA LEU A 323 -14.87 -5.12 18.51
C LEU A 323 -14.85 -3.59 18.58
N ALA A 324 -14.46 -2.94 17.48
CA ALA A 324 -14.49 -1.49 17.35
C ALA A 324 -15.88 -0.93 16.99
N GLY A 325 -16.90 -1.78 16.82
CA GLY A 325 -18.25 -1.35 16.41
C GLY A 325 -18.39 -1.03 14.91
N CYS A 326 -17.40 -1.40 14.11
CA CYS A 326 -17.37 -1.19 12.67
C CYS A 326 -17.89 -2.43 11.93
N ILE A 327 -18.83 -2.25 10.99
CA ILE A 327 -19.42 -3.37 10.23
C ILE A 327 -18.41 -3.85 9.18
N PRO A 328 -17.88 -5.09 9.27
CA PRO A 328 -16.96 -5.60 8.26
C PRO A 328 -17.67 -5.83 6.93
N VAL A 329 -17.10 -5.33 5.83
CA VAL A 329 -17.63 -5.49 4.47
C VAL A 329 -16.62 -6.24 3.61
N PHE A 330 -16.97 -7.44 3.15
CA PHE A 330 -16.13 -8.27 2.29
C PHE A 330 -16.50 -8.08 0.81
N PHE A 331 -15.49 -8.05 -0.08
CA PHE A 331 -15.68 -7.86 -1.53
C PHE A 331 -15.40 -9.14 -2.35
N HIS A 332 -15.51 -10.32 -1.74
CA HIS A 332 -15.25 -11.58 -2.43
C HIS A 332 -16.39 -11.93 -3.40
N PRO A 333 -16.09 -12.36 -4.64
CA PRO A 333 -17.10 -12.62 -5.67
C PRO A 333 -17.99 -13.84 -5.40
N ASP A 334 -17.70 -14.67 -4.39
CA ASP A 334 -18.51 -15.83 -4.05
C ASP A 334 -18.40 -16.21 -2.56
N PRO A 335 -19.37 -15.86 -1.70
CA PRO A 335 -19.53 -16.52 -0.43
C PRO A 335 -20.06 -17.92 -0.73
N SER A 336 -19.15 -18.89 -0.86
CA SER A 336 -19.48 -20.33 -0.98
C SER A 336 -20.34 -20.88 0.17
N SER A 337 -20.71 -20.04 1.13
CA SER A 337 -21.79 -20.21 2.09
C SER A 337 -22.88 -19.15 1.89
N ARG A 338 -23.59 -19.16 0.76
CA ARG A 338 -24.94 -18.59 0.75
C ARG A 338 -25.79 -19.43 1.71
N MET A 339 -25.84 -19.05 2.99
CA MET A 339 -27.00 -19.38 3.83
C MET A 339 -28.16 -18.68 3.12
N GLY A 340 -28.91 -19.44 2.32
CA GLY A 340 -29.91 -18.94 1.37
C GLY A 340 -31.09 -18.17 1.98
N THR A 341 -30.99 -17.76 3.24
CA THR A 341 -32.01 -17.08 4.03
C THR A 341 -31.49 -15.89 4.85
N THR A 342 -30.21 -15.51 4.77
CA THR A 342 -29.64 -14.41 5.58
C THR A 342 -29.00 -13.33 4.69
N GLU A 343 -29.47 -12.08 4.84
CA GLU A 343 -28.87 -10.89 4.19
C GLU A 343 -27.43 -10.68 4.71
N ASP A 344 -26.47 -10.53 3.80
CA ASP A 344 -25.08 -10.23 4.18
C ASP A 344 -24.84 -8.71 4.34
N ALA A 345 -23.62 -8.31 4.73
CA ALA A 345 -23.30 -6.90 4.94
C ALA A 345 -23.44 -6.04 3.67
N PHE A 346 -23.24 -6.62 2.48
CA PHE A 346 -23.47 -5.94 1.21
C PHE A 346 -24.97 -5.80 0.95
N ASP A 347 -25.74 -6.87 1.13
CA ASP A 347 -27.20 -6.86 1.01
C ASP A 347 -27.84 -5.85 1.97
N LEU A 348 -27.40 -5.83 3.23
CA LEU A 348 -27.85 -4.88 4.26
C LEU A 348 -27.46 -3.44 3.94
N ALA A 349 -26.25 -3.21 3.41
CA ALA A 349 -25.81 -1.87 2.99
C ALA A 349 -26.64 -1.37 1.80
N VAL A 350 -26.84 -2.22 0.78
CA VAL A 350 -27.68 -1.90 -0.38
C VAL A 350 -29.12 -1.67 0.05
N LYS A 351 -29.68 -2.52 0.91
CA LYS A 351 -31.02 -2.36 1.47
C LYS A 351 -31.16 -1.08 2.28
N GLY A 352 -30.18 -0.75 3.12
CA GLY A 352 -30.15 0.52 3.86
C GLY A 352 -30.14 1.74 2.95
N ILE A 353 -29.39 1.69 1.83
CA ILE A 353 -29.41 2.73 0.79
C ILE A 353 -30.78 2.80 0.11
N LEU A 354 -31.35 1.66 -0.28
CA LEU A 354 -32.65 1.60 -0.95
C LEU A 354 -33.78 2.10 -0.04
N ASP A 355 -33.81 1.70 1.22
CA ASP A 355 -34.77 2.17 2.23
C ASP A 355 -34.63 3.68 2.45
N ARG A 356 -33.39 4.20 2.48
CA ARG A 356 -33.14 5.64 2.58
C ARG A 356 -33.64 6.38 1.34
N ILE A 357 -33.36 5.86 0.14
CA ILE A 357 -33.84 6.46 -1.12
C ILE A 357 -35.36 6.44 -1.19
N GLU A 358 -36.02 5.34 -0.78
CA GLU A 358 -37.48 5.26 -0.79
C GLU A 358 -38.11 6.19 0.25
N ARG A 359 -37.48 6.36 1.42
CA ARG A 359 -37.88 7.41 2.38
C ARG A 359 -37.79 8.80 1.77
N VAL A 360 -36.69 9.13 1.09
CA VAL A 360 -36.52 10.41 0.39
C VAL A 360 -37.60 10.59 -0.68
N ARG A 361 -37.81 9.60 -1.55
CA ARG A 361 -38.85 9.63 -2.58
C ARG A 361 -40.25 9.84 -2.01
N ARG A 362 -40.56 9.19 -0.89
CA ARG A 362 -41.85 9.35 -0.19
C ARG A 362 -42.03 10.78 0.33
N ILE A 363 -41.02 11.34 0.99
CA ILE A 363 -41.04 12.72 1.51
C ILE A 363 -41.25 13.72 0.35
N THR A 364 -40.57 13.52 -0.78
CA THR A 364 -40.75 14.35 -1.98
C THR A 364 -42.16 14.23 -2.57
N ARG A 365 -42.74 13.01 -2.63
CA ARG A 365 -44.13 12.80 -3.09
C ARG A 365 -45.16 13.50 -2.21
N GLU A 366 -44.89 13.58 -0.91
CA GLU A 366 -45.74 14.26 0.06
C GLU A 366 -45.57 15.79 0.05
N GLY A 367 -44.78 16.35 -0.89
CA GLY A 367 -44.54 17.79 -1.01
C GLY A 367 -43.69 18.38 0.11
N ARG A 368 -43.03 17.52 0.90
CA ARG A 368 -42.16 17.91 2.00
C ARG A 368 -40.72 17.99 1.53
N ASP A 369 -39.94 18.88 2.13
CA ASP A 369 -38.53 19.06 1.79
C ASP A 369 -37.70 17.84 2.25
N PRO A 370 -37.11 17.06 1.32
CA PRO A 370 -36.30 15.90 1.65
C PRO A 370 -34.94 16.24 2.29
N SER A 371 -34.56 17.52 2.35
CA SER A 371 -33.34 17.99 3.01
C SER A 371 -33.47 18.04 4.54
N ILE A 372 -34.69 18.14 5.06
CA ILE A 372 -34.98 18.10 6.50
C ILE A 372 -34.76 16.67 7.01
N GLY A 373 -33.84 16.45 7.94
CA GLY A 373 -33.43 15.09 8.35
C GLY A 373 -32.38 14.43 7.45
N PHE A 374 -31.94 15.09 6.39
CA PHE A 374 -30.99 14.51 5.43
C PHE A 374 -29.56 14.44 5.98
N ALA A 375 -29.22 15.39 6.85
CA ALA A 375 -27.93 15.58 7.51
C ALA A 375 -28.07 15.87 9.02
N ASP A 376 -29.22 15.52 9.61
CA ASP A 376 -29.41 15.66 11.06
C ASP A 376 -28.44 14.70 11.77
N GLY A 377 -27.75 15.19 12.80
CA GLY A 377 -26.85 14.37 13.61
C GLY A 377 -27.61 13.27 14.32
N ASP A 378 -27.30 12.01 13.99
CA ASP A 378 -27.83 10.84 14.70
C ASP A 378 -26.85 10.42 15.80
N ASP A 379 -26.94 11.11 16.94
CA ASP A 379 -26.09 10.85 18.11
C ASP A 379 -26.43 9.51 18.80
N TYR A 380 -27.55 8.88 18.44
CA TYR A 380 -27.97 7.58 18.99
C TYR A 380 -27.11 6.42 18.49
N LYS A 381 -26.33 6.64 17.43
CA LYS A 381 -25.33 5.69 16.94
C LYS A 381 -24.28 5.31 17.99
N TYR A 382 -24.07 6.15 19.01
CA TYR A 382 -23.13 5.91 20.10
C TYR A 382 -23.76 5.24 21.33
N THR A 383 -25.08 5.08 21.36
CA THR A 383 -25.77 4.36 22.44
C THR A 383 -25.99 2.92 22.05
N PHE A 384 -25.13 2.02 22.55
CA PHE A 384 -25.42 0.59 22.56
C PHE A 384 -26.72 0.37 23.34
N SER A 385 -27.77 -0.14 22.69
CA SER A 385 -28.97 -0.57 23.40
C SER A 385 -28.66 -1.83 24.20
N GLY A 386 -28.84 -1.75 25.51
CA GLY A 386 -28.63 -2.88 26.40
C GLY A 386 -28.41 -2.46 27.83
N TYR A 387 -29.49 -2.04 28.51
CA TYR A 387 -29.85 -2.34 29.90
C TYR A 387 -31.03 -1.44 30.29
N VAL A 388 -32.24 -1.83 29.87
CA VAL A 388 -33.44 -1.45 30.63
C VAL A 388 -33.59 -2.54 31.68
N GLY A 389 -32.95 -2.34 32.82
CA GLY A 389 -33.36 -3.02 34.04
C GLY A 389 -34.60 -2.33 34.54
N GLU A 390 -35.71 -3.08 34.66
CA GLU A 390 -36.89 -2.64 35.39
C GLU A 390 -36.49 -2.25 36.83
N THR A 391 -36.82 -1.03 37.23
CA THR A 391 -37.23 -0.67 38.59
C THR A 391 -38.26 0.43 38.52
#